data_AF-A0A2D9N002-F1
#
_entry.id   AF-A0A2D9N002-F1
#
_cell.length_a   1.000
_cell.length_b   1.000
_cell.length_c   1.000
_cell.angle_alpha   90.00
_cell.angle_beta   90.00
_cell.angle_gamma   90.00
#
_symmetry.space_group_name_H-M   'P 1'
#
loop_
_entity.id
_entity.type
_entity.pdbx_description
1 polymer ?
#
loop_
_entity_poly.entity_id
_entity_poly.type
_entity_poly.pdbx_seq_one_letter_code
_entity_poly.pdbx_strand_id
1 'polypeptide(L)'
;MKIFTQTLLLLFAAGVSVFPAVDIEPVLSLIDDRCLDCHDAETRKGGIDLEQLSSGSTLADSKIQTLWLRVERVVRMGEMPPAKKKPLTAEQRALVQGWFRDNYILRNGAEHIGATPLRRLSRYELINTLEDLLHVSLKRPYVFSPEFPALLDSTLESVLPPDVPGESGFFNDADQLASGQLPVLRLTQAYDYALQSFVQSAEARERVFGFANEPKELSQARAGEILQRFTLRAFRGYRNEA
;
A
#
# COMPACT_ATOMS: atom_id res chain seq x y z
N MET A 1 -3.82 45.91 51.07
CA MET A 1 -3.20 45.37 49.84
C MET A 1 -4.13 44.33 49.25
N LYS A 2 -4.78 44.64 48.11
CA LYS A 2 -5.69 43.72 47.40
C LYS A 2 -4.88 42.88 46.43
N ILE A 3 -4.99 41.55 46.54
CA ILE A 3 -4.31 40.59 45.68
C ILE A 3 -5.20 40.40 44.44
N PHE A 4 -4.71 40.80 43.27
CA PHE A 4 -5.39 40.62 41.99
C PHE A 4 -5.16 39.19 41.49
N THR A 5 -6.21 38.38 41.46
CA THR A 5 -6.25 37.10 40.74
C THR A 5 -6.61 37.36 39.28
N GLN A 6 -5.65 37.19 38.37
CA GLN A 6 -5.89 37.18 36.92
C GLN A 6 -5.99 35.72 36.45
N THR A 7 -7.21 35.30 36.18
CA THR A 7 -7.52 34.03 35.50
C THR A 7 -7.30 34.25 34.00
N LEU A 8 -6.23 33.66 33.45
CA LEU A 8 -5.95 33.67 32.01
C LEU A 8 -6.76 32.55 31.33
N LEU A 9 -7.89 32.89 30.72
CA LEU A 9 -8.70 31.98 29.92
C LEU A 9 -8.11 31.90 28.50
N LEU A 10 -7.38 30.82 28.21
CA LEU A 10 -6.88 30.51 26.86
C LEU A 10 -8.04 30.00 26.00
N LEU A 11 -8.55 30.85 25.11
CA LEU A 11 -9.43 30.47 24.00
C LEU A 11 -8.64 29.65 22.99
N PHE A 12 -8.82 28.32 23.01
CA PHE A 12 -8.43 27.45 21.89
C PHE A 12 -9.41 27.69 20.73
N ALA A 13 -9.04 28.57 19.80
CA ALA A 13 -9.69 28.62 18.50
C ALA A 13 -9.26 27.36 17.72
N ALA A 14 -10.11 26.33 17.73
CA ALA A 14 -9.98 25.21 16.82
C ALA A 14 -10.20 25.74 15.39
N GLY A 15 -9.11 25.96 14.66
CA GLY A 15 -9.15 26.22 13.24
C GLY A 15 -9.73 25.00 12.54
N VAL A 16 -10.99 25.09 12.11
CA VAL A 16 -11.58 24.14 11.19
C VAL A 16 -10.92 24.42 9.84
N SER A 17 -9.94 23.61 9.46
CA SER A 17 -9.45 23.58 8.09
C SER A 17 -10.59 23.09 7.19
N VAL A 18 -11.28 24.04 6.57
CA VAL A 18 -12.19 23.76 5.46
C VAL A 18 -11.31 23.48 4.25
N PHE A 19 -11.13 22.20 3.93
CA PHE A 19 -10.53 21.81 2.66
C PHE A 19 -11.50 22.23 1.54
N PRO A 20 -11.04 22.96 0.50
CA PRO A 20 -11.90 23.23 -0.66
C PRO A 20 -12.37 21.89 -1.25
N ALA A 21 -13.70 21.74 -1.37
CA ALA A 21 -14.28 20.65 -2.13
C ALA A 21 -13.76 20.73 -3.57
N VAL A 22 -13.16 19.65 -4.07
CA VAL A 22 -12.74 19.53 -5.47
C VAL A 22 -13.99 19.65 -6.33
N ASP A 23 -13.98 20.56 -7.30
CA ASP A 23 -15.10 20.77 -8.21
C ASP A 23 -15.32 19.52 -9.08
N ILE A 24 -16.53 18.97 -8.99
CA ILE A 24 -16.94 17.75 -9.70
C ILE A 24 -17.44 18.05 -11.11
N GLU A 25 -17.81 19.30 -11.40
CA GLU A 25 -18.39 19.71 -12.68
C GLU A 25 -17.51 19.35 -13.90
N PRO A 26 -16.18 19.54 -13.88
CA PRO A 26 -15.35 19.20 -15.04
C PRO A 26 -15.40 17.71 -15.40
N VAL A 27 -15.41 16.83 -14.40
CA VAL A 27 -15.46 15.38 -14.65
C VAL A 27 -16.85 14.94 -15.06
N LEU A 28 -17.92 15.56 -14.53
CA LEU A 28 -19.30 15.24 -14.93
C LEU A 28 -19.59 15.70 -16.36
N SER A 29 -19.12 16.88 -16.76
CA SER A 29 -19.22 17.33 -18.14
C SER A 29 -18.51 16.38 -19.11
N LEU A 30 -17.39 15.79 -18.69
CA LEU A 30 -16.70 14.77 -19.48
C LEU A 30 -17.48 13.45 -19.56
N ILE A 31 -18.07 13.00 -18.44
CA ILE A 31 -18.94 11.80 -18.40
C ILE A 31 -20.13 11.98 -19.35
N ASP A 32 -20.76 13.16 -19.32
CA ASP A 32 -21.89 13.51 -20.18
C ASP A 32 -21.51 13.44 -21.68
N ASP A 33 -20.44 14.14 -22.08
CA ASP A 33 -20.01 14.20 -23.49
C ASP A 33 -19.45 12.88 -24.03
N ARG A 34 -18.82 12.05 -23.19
CA ARG A 34 -18.01 10.90 -23.67
C ARG A 34 -18.56 9.54 -23.27
N CYS A 35 -19.44 9.46 -22.26
CA CYS A 35 -19.83 8.19 -21.67
C CYS A 35 -21.33 7.89 -21.74
N LEU A 36 -22.19 8.91 -21.57
CA LEU A 36 -23.64 8.69 -21.46
C LEU A 36 -24.30 8.23 -22.76
N ASP A 37 -23.71 8.54 -23.91
CA ASP A 37 -23.99 7.97 -25.24
C ASP A 37 -24.19 6.43 -25.27
N CYS A 38 -23.61 5.70 -24.32
CA CYS A 38 -23.69 4.25 -24.23
C CYS A 38 -24.02 3.73 -22.82
N HIS A 39 -23.79 4.53 -21.78
CA HIS A 39 -23.89 4.14 -20.37
C HIS A 39 -24.89 5.01 -19.61
N ASP A 40 -25.94 5.48 -20.28
CA ASP A 40 -27.11 6.13 -19.68
C ASP A 40 -28.08 5.09 -19.07
N ALA A 41 -29.19 5.58 -18.51
CA ALA A 41 -30.20 4.74 -17.88
C ALA A 41 -31.00 3.89 -18.90
N GLU A 42 -31.06 4.33 -20.16
CA GLU A 42 -31.81 3.67 -21.23
C GLU A 42 -30.98 2.58 -21.96
N THR A 43 -29.78 2.93 -22.42
CA THR A 43 -28.89 2.07 -23.21
C THR A 43 -28.15 1.05 -22.35
N ARG A 44 -27.66 1.46 -21.17
CA ARG A 44 -26.98 0.61 -20.17
C ARG A 44 -25.98 -0.40 -20.72
N LYS A 45 -25.15 0.00 -21.69
CA LYS A 45 -24.21 -0.92 -22.32
C LYS A 45 -23.25 -1.52 -21.29
N GLY A 46 -23.08 -2.84 -21.31
CA GLY A 46 -22.27 -3.54 -20.31
C GLY A 46 -22.89 -3.58 -18.91
N GLY A 47 -24.19 -3.27 -18.78
CA GLY A 47 -24.94 -3.30 -17.52
C GLY A 47 -24.58 -2.18 -16.56
N ILE A 48 -24.14 -1.03 -17.09
CA ILE A 48 -23.71 0.14 -16.29
C ILE A 48 -24.58 1.34 -16.66
N ASP A 49 -24.98 2.07 -15.64
CA ASP A 49 -25.73 3.32 -15.71
C ASP A 49 -24.93 4.39 -14.94
N LEU A 50 -24.39 5.37 -15.68
CA LEU A 50 -23.53 6.43 -15.17
C LEU A 50 -24.29 7.73 -14.89
N GLU A 51 -25.58 7.84 -15.23
CA GLU A 51 -26.39 9.01 -14.85
C GLU A 51 -26.47 9.17 -13.32
N GLN A 52 -26.31 8.07 -12.60
CA GLN A 52 -26.26 8.03 -11.14
C GLN A 52 -25.08 8.83 -10.58
N LEU A 53 -24.00 9.05 -11.36
CA LEU A 53 -22.87 9.89 -10.95
C LEU A 53 -23.22 11.38 -10.97
N SER A 54 -24.17 11.79 -11.81
CA SER A 54 -24.62 13.18 -12.00
C SER A 54 -25.72 13.58 -11.02
N SER A 55 -26.50 12.61 -10.54
CA SER A 55 -27.43 12.82 -9.42
C SER A 55 -26.63 13.12 -8.15
N GLY A 56 -27.06 14.08 -7.31
CA GLY A 56 -26.38 14.54 -6.08
C GLY A 56 -26.19 13.49 -4.96
N SER A 57 -25.79 12.28 -5.35
CA SER A 57 -25.44 11.14 -4.54
C SER A 57 -24.12 11.42 -3.83
N THR A 58 -24.07 11.04 -2.55
CA THR A 58 -22.88 11.24 -1.73
C THR A 58 -21.72 10.36 -2.21
N LEU A 59 -20.50 10.90 -2.22
CA LEU A 59 -19.28 10.14 -2.47
C LEU A 59 -19.10 8.97 -1.48
N ALA A 60 -19.77 9.01 -0.34
CA ALA A 60 -19.77 7.94 0.65
C ALA A 60 -20.64 6.72 0.27
N ASP A 61 -21.47 6.82 -0.77
CA ASP A 61 -22.31 5.71 -1.23
C ASP A 61 -21.45 4.62 -1.89
N SER A 62 -21.54 3.39 -1.39
CA SER A 62 -20.77 2.25 -1.88
C SER A 62 -21.07 1.88 -3.34
N LYS A 63 -22.29 2.15 -3.83
CA LYS A 63 -22.66 1.94 -5.24
C LYS A 63 -21.97 2.97 -6.13
N ILE A 64 -21.96 4.23 -5.72
CA ILE A 64 -21.28 5.32 -6.43
C ILE A 64 -19.77 5.10 -6.47
N GLN A 65 -19.18 4.69 -5.34
CA GLN A 65 -17.78 4.26 -5.26
C GLN A 65 -17.46 3.13 -6.24
N THR A 66 -18.32 2.11 -6.30
CA THR A 66 -18.14 0.96 -7.20
C THR A 66 -18.21 1.39 -8.67
N LEU A 67 -19.12 2.31 -9.02
CA LEU A 67 -19.21 2.87 -10.37
C LEU A 67 -17.94 3.64 -10.74
N TRP A 68 -17.48 4.55 -9.86
CA TRP A 68 -16.25 5.31 -10.09
C TRP A 68 -15.01 4.42 -10.19
N LEU A 69 -14.89 3.38 -9.37
CA LEU A 69 -13.83 2.37 -9.47
C LEU A 69 -13.83 1.68 -10.84
N ARG A 70 -15.02 1.40 -11.39
CA ARG A 70 -15.15 0.77 -12.70
C ARG A 70 -14.78 1.73 -13.82
N VAL A 71 -15.24 2.99 -13.74
CA VAL A 71 -14.90 4.07 -14.70
C VAL A 71 -13.39 4.31 -14.71
N GLU A 72 -12.77 4.52 -13.55
CA GLU A 72 -11.32 4.72 -13.43
C GLU A 72 -10.55 3.57 -14.10
N ARG A 73 -10.94 2.32 -13.79
CA ARG A 73 -10.24 1.14 -14.30
C ARG A 73 -10.26 1.07 -15.82
N VAL A 74 -11.44 1.19 -16.44
CA VAL A 74 -11.58 1.05 -17.90
C VAL A 74 -10.97 2.24 -18.65
N VAL A 75 -10.99 3.44 -18.07
CA VAL A 75 -10.35 4.63 -18.63
C VAL A 75 -8.82 4.53 -18.53
N ARG A 76 -8.30 4.09 -17.38
CA ARG A 76 -6.86 3.88 -17.17
C ARG A 76 -6.30 2.78 -18.06
N MET A 77 -7.06 1.71 -18.27
CA MET A 77 -6.68 0.62 -19.18
C MET A 77 -6.86 0.99 -20.66
N GLY A 78 -7.51 2.12 -20.97
CA GLY A 78 -7.79 2.54 -22.34
C GLY A 78 -8.81 1.66 -23.07
N GLU A 79 -9.59 0.87 -22.33
CA GLU A 79 -10.64 0.01 -22.88
C GLU A 79 -11.86 0.83 -23.33
N MET A 80 -12.11 1.94 -22.64
CA MET A 80 -13.13 2.91 -23.00
C MET A 80 -12.50 4.23 -23.43
N PRO A 81 -13.04 4.88 -24.47
CA PRO A 81 -14.15 4.44 -25.34
C PRO A 81 -13.74 3.26 -26.23
N PRO A 82 -14.69 2.44 -26.72
CA PRO A 82 -14.37 1.30 -27.58
C PRO A 82 -13.71 1.78 -28.88
N ALA A 83 -12.91 0.93 -29.52
CA ALA A 83 -12.11 1.29 -30.71
C ALA A 83 -12.88 1.93 -31.87
N LYS A 84 -14.21 1.76 -31.94
CA LYS A 84 -15.09 2.39 -32.95
C LYS A 84 -15.50 3.82 -32.61
N LYS A 85 -15.21 4.32 -31.41
CA LYS A 85 -15.49 5.68 -30.94
C LYS A 85 -14.18 6.45 -30.82
N LYS A 86 -14.27 7.79 -30.86
CA LYS A 86 -13.09 8.65 -30.70
C LYS A 86 -12.47 8.44 -29.30
N PRO A 87 -11.16 8.16 -29.19
CA PRO A 87 -10.50 7.93 -27.91
C PRO A 87 -10.50 9.20 -27.05
N LEU A 88 -10.38 9.02 -25.73
CA LEU A 88 -10.12 10.15 -24.83
C LEU A 88 -8.70 10.69 -25.07
N THR A 89 -8.58 12.02 -24.97
CA THR A 89 -7.29 12.70 -24.94
C THR A 89 -6.53 12.37 -23.65
N ALA A 90 -5.25 12.72 -23.59
CA ALA A 90 -4.45 12.53 -22.37
C ALA A 90 -5.02 13.35 -21.21
N GLU A 91 -5.44 14.58 -21.49
CA GLU A 91 -6.02 15.53 -20.56
C GLU A 91 -7.35 15.01 -19.99
N GLN A 92 -8.21 14.47 -20.84
CA GLN A 92 -9.48 13.88 -20.40
C GLN A 92 -9.27 12.63 -19.53
N ARG A 93 -8.30 11.78 -19.87
CA ARG A 93 -7.95 10.63 -19.01
C ARG A 93 -7.40 11.09 -17.66
N ALA A 94 -6.50 12.08 -17.68
CA ALA A 94 -5.93 12.67 -16.47
C ALA A 94 -7.01 13.32 -15.59
N LEU A 95 -8.05 13.91 -16.19
CA LEU A 95 -9.17 14.49 -15.46
C LEU A 95 -9.95 13.44 -14.65
N VAL A 96 -10.31 12.32 -15.27
CA VAL A 96 -11.00 11.20 -14.59
C VAL A 96 -10.12 10.61 -13.49
N GLN A 97 -8.84 10.36 -13.80
CA GLN A 97 -7.88 9.76 -12.87
C GLN A 97 -7.59 10.69 -11.68
N GLY A 98 -7.39 11.98 -11.94
CA GLY A 98 -7.14 12.99 -10.92
C GLY A 98 -8.35 13.13 -9.99
N TRP A 99 -9.54 13.26 -10.56
CA TRP A 99 -10.76 13.33 -9.75
C TRP A 99 -10.97 12.07 -8.90
N PHE A 100 -10.78 10.87 -9.47
CA PHE A 100 -10.89 9.62 -8.72
C PHE A 100 -9.86 9.55 -7.58
N ARG A 101 -8.61 9.90 -7.89
CA ARG A 101 -7.52 9.92 -6.90
C ARG A 101 -7.86 10.87 -5.76
N ASP A 102 -8.25 12.09 -6.05
CA ASP A 102 -8.42 13.14 -5.04
C ASP A 102 -9.62 12.88 -4.11
N ASN A 103 -10.60 12.07 -4.54
CA ASN A 103 -11.82 11.79 -3.78
C ASN A 103 -11.87 10.38 -3.16
N TYR A 104 -11.18 9.39 -3.75
CA TYR A 104 -11.24 7.98 -3.30
C TYR A 104 -9.90 7.40 -2.88
N ILE A 105 -8.78 8.01 -3.26
CA ILE A 105 -7.43 7.56 -2.88
C ILE A 105 -6.83 8.49 -1.83
N LEU A 106 -7.01 9.80 -1.99
CA LEU A 106 -6.57 10.80 -1.03
C LEU A 106 -7.67 11.06 -0.01
N ARG A 107 -7.30 11.14 1.27
CA ARG A 107 -8.15 11.61 2.36
C ARG A 107 -7.59 12.95 2.83
N ASN A 108 -8.38 14.02 2.65
CA ASN A 108 -7.96 15.40 2.94
C ASN A 108 -6.69 15.83 2.16
N GLY A 109 -6.56 15.38 0.90
CA GLY A 109 -5.42 15.72 0.05
C GLY A 109 -4.13 14.95 0.36
N ALA A 110 -4.16 13.97 1.26
CA ALA A 110 -3.04 13.08 1.54
C ALA A 110 -3.41 11.62 1.27
N GLU A 111 -2.46 10.82 0.80
CA GLU A 111 -2.67 9.38 0.62
C GLU A 111 -3.09 8.75 1.94
N HIS A 112 -4.08 7.86 1.89
CA HIS A 112 -4.50 7.09 3.06
C HIS A 112 -4.58 5.61 2.71
N ILE A 113 -4.23 4.75 3.66
CA ILE A 113 -4.17 3.29 3.51
C ILE A 113 -5.56 2.61 3.40
N GLY A 114 -6.62 3.35 3.07
CA GLY A 114 -7.98 2.86 3.22
C GLY A 114 -8.46 2.88 4.68
N ALA A 115 -9.47 2.04 4.97
CA ALA A 115 -9.92 1.72 6.32
C ALA A 115 -9.12 0.57 6.95
N THR A 116 -8.22 -0.05 6.18
CA THR A 116 -7.40 -1.18 6.61
C THR A 116 -6.35 -0.70 7.63
N PRO A 117 -6.23 -1.33 8.81
CA PRO A 117 -5.25 -0.91 9.80
C PRO A 117 -3.81 -1.18 9.32
N LEU A 118 -2.87 -0.40 9.86
CA LEU A 118 -1.46 -0.73 9.75
C LEU A 118 -1.20 -2.05 10.46
N ARG A 119 -0.59 -3.00 9.74
CA ARG A 119 -0.31 -4.34 10.23
C ARG A 119 1.16 -4.69 10.08
N ARG A 120 1.63 -5.63 10.90
CA ARG A 120 2.91 -6.29 10.64
C ARG A 120 2.83 -7.17 9.39
N LEU A 121 3.99 -7.54 8.87
CA LEU A 121 4.10 -8.62 7.89
C LEU A 121 3.68 -9.95 8.54
N SER A 122 2.99 -10.79 7.78
CA SER A 122 2.83 -12.20 8.13
C SER A 122 4.19 -12.90 8.15
N ARG A 123 4.29 -14.05 8.82
CA ARG A 123 5.46 -14.93 8.82
C ARG A 123 5.95 -15.19 7.40
N TYR A 124 5.03 -15.50 6.49
CA TYR A 124 5.35 -15.75 5.09
C TYR A 124 5.90 -14.48 4.39
N GLU A 125 5.22 -13.34 4.54
CA GLU A 125 5.65 -12.06 3.95
C GLU A 125 7.01 -11.61 4.49
N LEU A 126 7.26 -11.82 5.78
CA LEU A 126 8.52 -11.48 6.45
C LEU A 126 9.68 -12.30 5.88
N ILE A 127 9.54 -13.62 5.78
CA ILE A 127 10.60 -14.49 5.25
C ILE A 127 10.92 -14.11 3.80
N ASN A 128 9.90 -13.93 2.96
CA ASN A 128 10.09 -13.47 1.57
C ASN A 128 10.80 -12.11 1.52
N THR A 129 10.44 -11.18 2.42
CA THR A 129 11.06 -9.86 2.49
C THR A 129 12.53 -9.96 2.86
N LEU A 130 12.89 -10.82 3.83
CA LEU A 130 14.27 -11.03 4.23
C LEU A 130 15.11 -11.64 3.10
N GLU A 131 14.60 -12.65 2.41
CA GLU A 131 15.28 -13.26 1.25
C GLU A 131 15.50 -12.25 0.12
N ASP A 132 14.50 -11.43 -0.19
CA ASP A 132 14.62 -10.42 -1.24
C ASP A 132 15.64 -9.33 -0.86
N LEU A 133 15.54 -8.76 0.35
CA LEU A 133 16.41 -7.67 0.79
C LEU A 133 17.87 -8.10 0.95
N LEU A 134 18.08 -9.28 1.53
CA LEU A 134 19.42 -9.79 1.85
C LEU A 134 19.99 -10.68 0.73
N HIS A 135 19.20 -11.04 -0.28
CA HIS A 135 19.60 -11.97 -1.36
C HIS A 135 20.18 -13.30 -0.87
N VAL A 136 19.56 -13.89 0.15
CA VAL A 136 19.90 -15.21 0.71
C VAL A 136 18.70 -16.14 0.62
N SER A 137 18.96 -17.45 0.68
CA SER A 137 17.93 -18.47 0.82
C SER A 137 17.76 -18.84 2.29
N LEU A 138 16.60 -18.53 2.85
CA LEU A 138 16.25 -18.77 4.26
C LEU A 138 15.21 -19.88 4.38
N LYS A 139 14.39 -20.05 3.36
CA LYS A 139 13.55 -21.22 3.17
C LYS A 139 14.45 -22.38 2.76
N ARG A 140 14.63 -23.34 3.66
CA ARG A 140 15.22 -24.61 3.25
C ARG A 140 14.22 -25.35 2.35
N PRO A 141 14.68 -26.12 1.37
CA PRO A 141 13.79 -27.07 0.71
C PRO A 141 13.22 -28.00 1.79
N TYR A 142 11.92 -28.28 1.71
CA TYR A 142 11.28 -29.21 2.64
C TYR A 142 12.05 -30.53 2.67
N VAL A 143 12.55 -30.89 3.85
CA VAL A 143 13.25 -32.15 4.05
C VAL A 143 12.22 -33.16 4.53
N PHE A 144 12.02 -34.23 3.76
CA PHE A 144 11.26 -35.38 4.23
C PHE A 144 12.12 -36.15 5.23
N SER A 145 11.64 -36.29 6.48
CA SER A 145 12.26 -37.18 7.44
C SER A 145 11.58 -38.55 7.38
N PRO A 146 12.31 -39.66 7.15
CA PRO A 146 11.72 -40.99 7.28
C PRO A 146 11.40 -41.34 8.75
N GLU A 147 12.06 -40.69 9.71
CA GLU A 147 11.82 -40.87 11.15
C GLU A 147 10.56 -40.12 11.62
N PHE A 148 10.28 -38.97 11.01
CA PHE A 148 9.06 -38.20 11.21
C PHE A 148 8.44 -37.96 9.83
N PRO A 149 7.50 -38.82 9.36
CA PRO A 149 7.01 -38.86 7.99
C PRO A 149 6.22 -37.60 7.62
N ALA A 150 6.94 -36.50 7.49
CA ALA A 150 6.47 -35.14 7.34
C ALA A 150 7.58 -34.29 6.71
N LEU A 151 7.15 -33.21 6.08
CA LEU A 151 8.04 -32.15 5.65
C LEU A 151 8.42 -31.32 6.87
N LEU A 152 9.72 -31.19 7.12
CA LEU A 152 10.21 -30.36 8.22
C LEU A 152 10.19 -28.89 7.83
N ASP A 153 9.73 -28.07 8.76
CA ASP A 153 9.75 -26.61 8.66
C ASP A 153 11.19 -26.08 8.49
N SER A 154 11.33 -24.95 7.81
CA SER A 154 12.61 -24.23 7.79
C SER A 154 12.98 -23.69 9.19
N THR A 155 14.24 -23.28 9.36
CA THR A 155 14.70 -22.70 10.63
C THR A 155 13.87 -21.48 11.02
N LEU A 156 13.53 -20.61 10.07
CA LEU A 156 12.69 -19.44 10.36
C LEU A 156 11.26 -19.80 10.68
N GLU A 157 10.68 -20.80 10.03
CA GLU A 157 9.32 -21.28 10.34
C GLU A 157 9.23 -21.95 11.71
N SER A 158 10.33 -22.52 12.20
CA SER A 158 10.46 -23.07 13.55
C SER A 158 10.63 -21.99 14.63
N VAL A 159 11.29 -20.87 14.29
CA VAL A 159 11.53 -19.75 15.21
C VAL A 159 10.29 -18.86 15.32
N LEU A 160 9.69 -18.50 14.18
CA LEU A 160 8.55 -17.61 14.08
C LEU A 160 7.25 -18.39 14.30
N PRO A 161 6.38 -17.93 15.21
CA PRO A 161 5.09 -18.57 15.41
C PRO A 161 4.25 -18.49 14.11
N PRO A 162 3.46 -19.53 13.80
CA PRO A 162 2.51 -19.43 12.70
C PRO A 162 1.50 -18.32 12.99
N ASP A 163 1.09 -17.60 11.94
CA ASP A 163 0.03 -16.61 12.07
C ASP A 163 -1.31 -17.31 12.26
N VAL A 164 -2.21 -16.66 12.99
CA VAL A 164 -3.60 -17.10 13.12
C VAL A 164 -4.39 -16.46 11.98
N PRO A 165 -5.25 -17.21 11.25
CA PRO A 165 -6.16 -16.61 10.27
C PRO A 165 -7.11 -15.61 10.93
N GLY A 166 -7.35 -14.47 10.28
CA GLY A 166 -8.37 -13.52 10.73
C GLY A 166 -9.79 -13.94 10.33
N GLU A 167 -10.76 -13.06 10.54
CA GLU A 167 -12.17 -13.31 10.16
C GLU A 167 -12.35 -13.57 8.66
N SER A 168 -11.48 -12.99 7.82
CA SER A 168 -11.44 -13.27 6.39
C SER A 168 -11.02 -14.70 6.04
N GLY A 169 -10.49 -15.46 7.00
CA GLY A 169 -9.93 -16.80 6.81
C GLY A 169 -8.50 -16.82 6.26
N PHE A 170 -7.91 -15.65 6.00
CA PHE A 170 -6.53 -15.54 5.51
C PHE A 170 -5.53 -15.23 6.63
N PHE A 171 -4.31 -15.74 6.48
CA PHE A 171 -3.19 -15.51 7.41
C PHE A 171 -2.58 -14.10 7.32
N ASN A 172 -2.88 -13.36 6.24
CA ASN A 172 -2.43 -11.98 6.03
C ASN A 172 -3.53 -10.95 6.29
N ASP A 173 -4.59 -11.36 7.00
CA ASP A 173 -5.68 -10.50 7.43
C ASP A 173 -5.15 -9.30 8.24
N ALA A 174 -5.63 -8.11 7.90
CA ALA A 174 -5.07 -6.89 8.45
C ALA A 174 -5.47 -6.63 9.89
N ASP A 175 -6.73 -6.86 10.24
CA ASP A 175 -7.22 -6.64 11.59
C ASP A 175 -6.57 -7.63 12.57
N GLN A 176 -6.42 -8.90 12.14
CA GLN A 176 -5.75 -9.92 12.94
C GLN A 176 -4.25 -9.63 13.14
N LEU A 177 -3.55 -9.19 12.10
CA LEU A 177 -2.12 -8.88 12.19
C LEU A 177 -1.82 -7.52 12.86
N ALA A 178 -2.76 -6.58 12.83
CA ALA A 178 -2.64 -5.30 13.51
C ALA A 178 -2.91 -5.41 15.02
N SER A 179 -3.87 -6.24 15.42
CA SER A 179 -4.25 -6.42 16.83
C SER A 179 -3.42 -7.48 17.57
N GLY A 180 -2.77 -8.38 16.84
CA GLY A 180 -1.96 -9.46 17.43
C GLY A 180 -0.73 -8.96 18.19
N GLN A 181 -0.37 -9.67 19.27
CA GLN A 181 0.87 -9.38 20.00
C GLN A 181 2.09 -9.62 19.09
N LEU A 182 3.01 -8.65 19.08
CA LEU A 182 4.27 -8.76 18.36
C LEU A 182 5.24 -9.68 19.12
N PRO A 183 5.66 -10.81 18.54
CA PRO A 183 6.60 -11.72 19.19
C PRO A 183 8.03 -11.18 19.01
N VAL A 184 8.35 -10.06 19.67
CA VAL A 184 9.60 -9.30 19.48
C VAL A 184 10.83 -10.19 19.60
N LEU A 185 10.89 -11.05 20.62
CA LEU A 185 12.02 -11.97 20.80
C LEU A 185 12.20 -12.94 19.63
N ARG A 186 11.10 -13.48 19.09
CA ARG A 186 11.15 -14.40 17.94
C ARG A 186 11.54 -13.67 16.65
N LEU A 187 11.07 -12.42 16.48
CA LEU A 187 11.48 -11.56 15.38
C LEU A 187 12.98 -11.25 15.44
N THR A 188 13.51 -10.90 16.61
CA THR A 188 14.95 -10.67 16.80
C THR A 188 15.77 -11.91 16.45
N GLN A 189 15.34 -13.10 16.90
CA GLN A 189 16.00 -14.36 16.54
C GLN A 189 15.95 -14.63 15.03
N ALA A 190 14.82 -14.35 14.38
CA ALA A 190 14.69 -14.49 12.94
C ALA A 190 15.61 -13.53 12.18
N TYR A 191 15.73 -12.27 12.63
CA TYR A 191 16.64 -11.30 12.04
C TYR A 191 18.10 -11.68 12.25
N ASP A 192 18.48 -12.12 13.44
CA ASP A 192 19.83 -12.60 13.74
C ASP A 192 20.21 -13.78 12.83
N TYR A 193 19.33 -14.78 12.69
CA TYR A 193 19.54 -15.89 11.77
C TYR A 193 19.71 -15.42 10.31
N ALA A 194 18.84 -14.53 9.83
CA ALA A 194 18.91 -14.01 8.47
C ALA A 194 20.20 -13.21 8.21
N LEU A 195 20.63 -12.39 9.18
CA LEU A 195 21.88 -11.65 9.10
C LEU A 195 23.10 -12.57 9.14
N GLN A 196 23.09 -13.63 9.95
CA GLN A 196 24.15 -14.63 9.96
C GLN A 196 24.27 -15.35 8.60
N SER A 197 23.14 -15.76 8.01
CA SER A 197 23.12 -16.32 6.65
C SER A 197 23.65 -15.34 5.61
N PHE A 198 23.30 -14.06 5.73
CA PHE A 198 23.79 -12.99 4.86
C PHE A 198 25.30 -12.77 4.97
N VAL A 199 25.84 -12.65 6.18
CA VAL A 199 27.28 -12.44 6.42
C VAL A 199 28.12 -13.59 5.86
N GLN A 200 27.60 -14.82 5.89
CA GLN A 200 28.27 -16.00 5.34
C GLN A 200 28.25 -16.06 3.80
N SER A 201 27.39 -15.29 3.12
CA SER A 201 27.28 -15.29 1.66
C SER A 201 28.05 -14.12 1.03
N ALA A 202 29.18 -14.42 0.38
CA ALA A 202 29.94 -13.43 -0.39
C ALA A 202 29.11 -12.83 -1.55
N GLU A 203 28.31 -13.66 -2.22
CA GLU A 203 27.44 -13.25 -3.33
C GLU A 203 26.33 -12.28 -2.87
N ALA A 204 25.74 -12.57 -1.70
CA ALA A 204 24.73 -11.69 -1.11
C ALA A 204 25.33 -10.34 -0.72
N ARG A 205 26.50 -10.34 -0.07
CA ARG A 205 27.23 -9.11 0.28
C ARG A 205 27.60 -8.29 -0.95
N GLU A 206 28.06 -8.93 -2.03
CA GLU A 206 28.32 -8.26 -3.30
C GLU A 206 27.05 -7.58 -3.85
N ARG A 207 25.91 -8.27 -3.83
CA ARG A 207 24.64 -7.69 -4.31
C ARG A 207 24.11 -6.54 -3.45
N VAL A 208 24.20 -6.66 -2.13
CA VAL A 208 23.65 -5.64 -1.19
C VAL A 208 24.60 -4.46 -1.02
N PHE A 209 25.90 -4.72 -0.81
CA PHE A 209 26.89 -3.70 -0.49
C PHE A 209 27.72 -3.25 -1.70
N GLY A 210 27.82 -4.08 -2.75
CA GLY A 210 28.75 -3.86 -3.86
C GLY A 210 30.19 -4.29 -3.55
N PHE A 211 30.37 -5.15 -2.55
CA PHE A 211 31.63 -5.82 -2.25
C PHE A 211 31.38 -7.14 -1.50
N ALA A 212 32.11 -8.18 -1.87
CA ALA A 212 32.05 -9.49 -1.23
C ALA A 212 32.78 -9.52 0.12
N ASN A 213 33.87 -8.75 0.26
CA ASN A 213 34.65 -8.67 1.51
C ASN A 213 34.64 -7.24 2.02
N GLU A 214 34.57 -7.08 3.34
CA GLU A 214 34.56 -5.78 3.97
C GLU A 214 35.86 -5.02 3.63
N PRO A 215 35.76 -3.79 3.08
CA PRO A 215 36.93 -2.99 2.79
C PRO A 215 37.58 -2.53 4.10
N LYS A 216 38.91 -2.32 4.09
CA LYS A 216 39.64 -1.81 5.26
C LYS A 216 39.13 -0.46 5.75
N GLU A 217 38.64 0.36 4.83
CA GLU A 217 38.01 1.64 5.11
C GLU A 217 36.75 1.78 4.26
N LEU A 218 35.66 2.22 4.88
CA LEU A 218 34.41 2.55 4.21
C LEU A 218 34.11 4.03 4.47
N SER A 219 34.16 4.85 3.43
CA SER A 219 33.86 6.27 3.56
C SER A 219 32.38 6.48 3.95
N GLN A 220 32.10 7.53 4.71
CA GLN A 220 30.73 7.87 5.11
C GLN A 220 29.81 8.09 3.89
N ALA A 221 30.34 8.69 2.82
CA ALA A 221 29.60 8.87 1.57
C ALA A 221 29.17 7.53 0.96
N ARG A 222 30.09 6.55 0.89
CA ARG A 222 29.80 5.23 0.36
C ARG A 222 28.83 4.45 1.25
N ALA A 223 28.98 4.54 2.58
CA ALA A 223 28.01 3.97 3.51
C ALA A 223 26.62 4.57 3.32
N GLY A 224 26.53 5.88 3.09
CA GLY A 224 25.29 6.59 2.78
C GLY A 224 24.61 6.07 1.51
N GLU A 225 25.35 5.86 0.42
CA GLU A 225 24.83 5.29 -0.83
C GLU A 225 24.27 3.87 -0.63
N ILE A 226 24.97 3.04 0.15
CA ILE A 226 24.53 1.68 0.47
C ILE A 226 23.21 1.74 1.26
N LEU A 227 23.16 2.56 2.32
CA LEU A 227 21.97 2.71 3.15
C LEU A 227 20.79 3.28 2.36
N GLN A 228 21.02 4.24 1.46
CA GLN A 228 19.97 4.83 0.63
C GLN A 228 19.36 3.77 -0.31
N ARG A 229 20.19 3.00 -1.02
CA ARG A 229 19.71 1.92 -1.89
C ARG A 229 18.97 0.85 -1.09
N PHE A 230 19.50 0.47 0.07
CA PHE A 230 18.86 -0.52 0.94
C PHE A 230 17.50 -0.02 1.46
N THR A 231 17.43 1.19 2.01
CA THR A 231 16.19 1.75 2.57
C THR A 231 15.11 1.95 1.50
N LEU A 232 15.47 2.34 0.28
CA LEU A 232 14.52 2.41 -0.84
C LEU A 232 13.90 1.05 -1.19
N ARG A 233 14.68 -0.04 -1.10
CA ARG A 233 14.18 -1.40 -1.34
C ARG A 233 13.39 -1.96 -0.15
N ALA A 234 13.85 -1.66 1.07
CA ALA A 234 13.22 -2.07 2.31
C ALA A 234 11.88 -1.36 2.54
N PHE A 235 11.73 -0.15 1.99
CA PHE A 235 10.46 0.56 1.97
C PHE A 235 9.49 -0.13 0.99
N ARG A 236 8.46 -0.79 1.55
CA ARG A 236 7.41 -1.49 0.79
C ARG A 236 6.12 -0.69 0.62
N GLY A 237 6.13 0.60 0.96
CA GLY A 237 5.02 1.51 0.70
C GLY A 237 5.00 2.00 -0.75
N TYR A 238 3.87 2.54 -1.20
CA TYR A 238 3.85 3.32 -2.44
C TYR A 238 4.79 4.52 -2.29
N ARG A 239 5.64 4.75 -3.29
CA ARG A 239 6.51 5.93 -3.33
C ARG A 239 5.65 7.10 -3.79
N ASN A 240 5.49 8.08 -2.91
CA ASN A 240 5.01 9.41 -3.25
C ASN A 240 6.07 10.09 -4.14
N GLU A 241 6.03 9.85 -5.44
CA GLU A 241 6.70 10.72 -6.41
C GLU A 241 5.72 11.85 -6.72
N ALA A 242 5.90 12.97 -6.01
CA ALA A 242 5.25 14.26 -6.29
C ALA A 242 5.97 15.00 -7.42
#